data_AF-A0A8H7AHZ6-F1
#
_entry.id   AF-A0A8H7AHZ6-F1
#
_cell.length_a   1.000
_cell.length_b   1.000
_cell.length_c   1.000
_cell.angle_alpha   90.00
_cell.angle_beta   90.00
_cell.angle_gamma   90.00
#
_symmetry.space_group_name_H-M   'P 1'
#
loop_
_entity.id
_entity.type
_entity.pdbx_description
1 polymer ?
#
loop_
_entity_poly.entity_id
_entity_poly.type
_entity_poly.pdbx_seq_one_letter_code
_entity_poly.pdbx_strand_id
1 'polypeptide(L)'
;MQLADVWSPELDRTIAMELLCEASHVDGSRRLEYYWKLTRYSRLARHENMCYYERYDFSCGDHKWGNMKLRCELEYRMGETCGMAPRPLDGYIYRLQEQCRYCKEMQPKKRRIEKAESDIKRWQQDDARKWRANIEKAQDDLALLQRQLVELNNKRTSVSRRL
;
A
#
# COMPACT_ATOMS: atom_id res chain seq x y z
N MET A 1 -41.69 -0.65 -6.13
CA MET A 1 -41.60 0.77 -6.51
C MET A 1 -40.27 1.27 -5.97
N GLN A 2 -39.30 1.48 -6.86
CA GLN A 2 -37.94 1.89 -6.51
C GLN A 2 -37.97 3.36 -6.07
N LEU A 3 -37.66 3.64 -4.81
CA LEU A 3 -37.21 4.96 -4.41
C LEU A 3 -35.69 4.94 -4.53
N ALA A 4 -35.22 5.32 -5.71
CA ALA A 4 -33.84 5.74 -5.87
C ALA A 4 -33.65 6.99 -5.03
N ASP A 5 -32.83 6.84 -4.00
CA ASP A 5 -32.32 7.88 -3.14
C ASP A 5 -31.72 9.02 -3.98
N VAL A 6 -32.46 10.13 -4.09
CA VAL A 6 -31.96 11.38 -4.65
C VAL A 6 -31.08 12.04 -3.59
N TRP A 7 -29.85 11.58 -3.47
CA TRP A 7 -28.82 12.28 -2.70
C TRP A 7 -28.32 13.48 -3.52
N SER A 8 -28.69 14.69 -3.09
CA SER A 8 -28.20 15.95 -3.65
C SER A 8 -27.30 16.65 -2.64
N PRO A 9 -26.06 17.07 -3.00
CA PRO A 9 -25.14 17.81 -2.12
C PRO A 9 -25.72 19.12 -1.55
N GLU A 10 -26.75 19.67 -2.18
CA GLU A 10 -27.45 20.88 -1.72
C GLU A 10 -28.39 20.57 -0.53
N LEU A 11 -28.91 19.34 -0.45
CA LEU A 11 -29.73 18.88 0.68
C LEU A 11 -28.86 18.73 1.95
N ASP A 12 -27.60 18.29 1.80
CA ASP A 12 -26.65 18.09 2.90
C ASP A 12 -26.20 19.40 3.58
N ARG A 13 -26.06 20.49 2.81
CA ARG A 13 -25.75 21.82 3.39
C ARG A 13 -26.93 22.39 4.16
N THR A 14 -28.15 22.13 3.69
CA THR A 14 -29.38 22.63 4.31
C THR A 14 -29.67 21.89 5.61
N ILE A 15 -29.50 20.57 5.63
CA ILE A 15 -29.64 19.74 6.83
C ILE A 15 -28.54 20.05 7.85
N ALA A 16 -27.28 20.25 7.42
CA ALA A 16 -26.21 20.66 8.33
C ALA A 16 -26.44 22.06 8.93
N MET A 17 -27.02 22.99 8.16
CA MET A 17 -27.42 24.33 8.62
C MET A 17 -28.59 24.26 9.62
N GLU A 18 -29.62 23.46 9.36
CA GLU A 18 -30.77 23.28 10.27
C GLU A 18 -30.34 22.65 11.60
N LEU A 19 -29.48 21.62 11.55
CA LEU A 19 -28.88 20.97 12.72
C LEU A 19 -28.01 21.93 13.56
N LEU A 20 -27.32 22.89 12.93
CA LEU A 20 -26.58 23.94 13.63
C LEU A 20 -27.50 25.01 14.23
N CYS A 21 -28.60 25.33 13.55
CA CYS A 21 -29.58 26.31 14.01
C CYS A 21 -30.37 25.80 15.23
N GLU A 22 -30.78 24.52 15.23
CA GLU A 22 -31.44 23.86 16.37
C GLU A 22 -30.51 23.68 17.58
N ALA A 23 -29.20 23.51 17.37
CA ALA A 23 -28.21 23.39 18.45
C ALA A 23 -27.99 24.70 19.24
N SER A 24 -28.45 25.84 18.74
CA SER A 24 -28.40 27.15 19.42
C SER A 24 -29.39 27.27 20.57
N HIS A 25 -30.43 26.42 20.62
CA HIS A 25 -31.60 26.55 21.50
C HIS A 25 -31.78 25.42 22.53
N VAL A 26 -30.78 24.54 22.73
CA VAL A 26 -30.94 23.33 23.56
C VAL A 26 -29.85 23.19 24.64
N ASP A 27 -30.27 22.85 25.86
CA ASP A 27 -29.44 22.65 27.06
C ASP A 27 -28.23 21.73 26.88
N GLY A 28 -27.17 22.02 27.65
CA GLY A 28 -25.80 21.53 27.48
C GLY A 28 -25.59 20.01 27.43
N SER A 29 -26.55 19.19 27.87
CA SER A 29 -26.43 17.72 27.83
C SER A 29 -26.73 17.11 26.45
N ARG A 30 -27.48 17.79 25.57
CA ARG A 30 -27.78 17.30 24.20
C ARG A 30 -26.75 17.77 23.15
N ARG A 31 -25.91 18.74 23.52
CA ARG A 31 -24.82 19.28 22.69
C ARG A 31 -23.73 18.24 22.39
N LEU A 32 -23.48 17.30 23.32
CA LEU A 32 -22.52 16.21 23.13
C LEU A 32 -23.00 15.19 22.09
N GLU A 33 -24.29 14.85 22.08
CA GLU A 33 -24.88 13.89 21.13
C GLU A 33 -24.82 14.41 19.69
N TYR A 34 -25.02 15.73 19.51
CA TYR A 34 -24.81 16.44 18.25
C TYR A 34 -23.33 16.45 17.81
N TYR A 35 -22.39 16.69 18.73
CA TYR A 35 -20.95 16.59 18.45
C TYR A 35 -20.53 15.18 18.04
N TRP A 36 -21.12 14.13 18.63
CA TRP A 36 -20.89 12.74 18.22
C TRP A 36 -21.47 12.43 16.82
N LYS A 37 -22.64 12.98 16.47
CA LYS A 37 -23.21 12.85 15.12
C LYS A 37 -22.38 13.60 14.06
N LEU A 38 -21.89 14.82 14.35
CA LEU A 38 -21.02 15.61 13.47
C LEU A 38 -19.62 14.99 13.30
N THR A 39 -19.06 14.40 14.35
CA THR A 39 -17.77 13.68 14.26
C THR A 39 -17.91 12.32 13.53
N ARG A 40 -19.07 11.66 13.62
CA ARG A 40 -19.39 10.48 12.80
C ARG A 40 -19.60 10.85 11.33
N TYR A 41 -20.28 11.97 11.05
CA TYR A 41 -20.45 12.53 9.70
C TYR A 41 -19.12 12.90 9.04
N SER A 42 -18.19 13.56 9.76
CA SER A 42 -16.87 13.92 9.21
C SER A 42 -15.95 12.72 8.95
N ARG A 43 -16.16 11.59 9.64
CA ARG A 43 -15.47 10.32 9.36
C ARG A 43 -16.04 9.60 8.12
N LEU A 44 -17.34 9.75 7.86
CA LEU A 44 -18.02 9.22 6.66
C LEU A 44 -17.74 10.09 5.42
N ALA A 45 -17.72 11.42 5.53
CA ALA A 45 -17.40 12.34 4.42
C ALA A 45 -15.94 12.24 3.91
N ARG A 46 -15.03 11.59 4.66
CA ARG A 46 -13.67 11.25 4.15
C ARG A 46 -13.67 10.06 3.18
N HIS A 47 -14.78 9.34 3.08
CA HIS A 47 -14.93 8.14 2.24
C HIS A 47 -15.27 8.50 0.78
N GLU A 48 -15.74 9.72 0.51
CA GLU A 48 -16.25 10.19 -0.78
C GLU A 48 -15.15 10.54 -1.81
N ASN A 49 -13.91 10.74 -1.33
CA ASN A 49 -12.77 11.15 -2.16
C ASN A 49 -11.71 10.06 -2.34
N MET A 50 -12.04 8.79 -2.08
CA MET A 50 -11.06 7.70 -2.18
C MET A 50 -11.52 6.65 -3.20
N CYS A 51 -10.63 6.27 -4.10
CA CYS A 51 -10.83 5.06 -4.90
C CYS A 51 -10.35 3.84 -4.12
N TYR A 52 -11.22 2.84 -4.04
CA TYR A 52 -10.96 1.60 -3.33
C TYR A 52 -10.71 0.45 -4.31
N TYR A 53 -9.70 -0.35 -3.99
CA TYR A 53 -9.21 -1.44 -4.81
C TYR A 53 -9.15 -2.73 -4.01
N GLU A 54 -9.19 -3.85 -4.72
CA GLU A 54 -8.79 -5.13 -4.17
C GLU A 54 -7.32 -5.10 -3.79
N ARG A 55 -6.98 -5.78 -2.69
CA ARG A 55 -5.60 -5.95 -2.25
C ARG A 55 -5.29 -7.42 -2.09
N TYR A 56 -4.19 -7.86 -2.71
CA TYR A 56 -3.68 -9.21 -2.54
C TYR A 56 -2.36 -9.14 -1.76
N ASP A 57 -2.37 -9.68 -0.55
CA ASP A 57 -1.20 -9.76 0.32
C ASP A 57 -0.44 -11.06 0.08
N PHE A 58 0.84 -10.95 -0.22
CA PHE A 58 1.74 -12.09 -0.37
C PHE A 58 2.30 -12.54 0.98
N SER A 59 2.75 -13.80 1.07
CA SER A 59 3.36 -14.35 2.29
C SER A 59 4.61 -13.59 2.76
N CYS A 60 5.30 -12.89 1.84
CA CYS A 60 6.45 -12.05 2.16
C CYS A 60 6.10 -10.67 2.78
N GLY A 61 4.81 -10.36 2.98
CA GLY A 61 4.34 -9.08 3.51
C GLY A 61 4.21 -7.95 2.48
N ASP A 62 4.57 -8.21 1.22
CA ASP A 62 4.31 -7.30 0.10
C ASP A 62 2.88 -7.48 -0.42
N HIS A 63 2.39 -6.55 -1.23
CA HIS A 63 1.04 -6.62 -1.80
C HIS A 63 0.98 -6.15 -3.25
N LYS A 64 -0.02 -6.65 -3.99
CA LYS A 64 -0.43 -6.11 -5.30
C LYS A 64 -1.84 -5.56 -5.23
N TRP A 65 -2.11 -4.55 -6.04
CA TRP A 65 -3.44 -3.99 -6.24
C TRP A 65 -4.15 -4.79 -7.31
N GLY A 66 -5.40 -5.14 -7.04
CA GLY A 66 -6.31 -5.78 -7.98
C GLY A 66 -7.22 -4.76 -8.65
N ASN A 67 -8.43 -5.20 -8.97
CA ASN A 67 -9.39 -4.37 -9.65
C ASN A 67 -9.96 -3.30 -8.71
N MET A 68 -10.37 -2.17 -9.28
CA MET A 68 -11.09 -1.14 -8.54
C MET A 68 -12.49 -1.65 -8.17
N LYS A 69 -12.89 -1.43 -6.92
CA LYS A 69 -14.20 -1.83 -6.39
C LYS A 69 -15.14 -0.66 -6.20
N LEU A 70 -14.62 0.45 -5.69
CA LEU A 70 -15.39 1.65 -5.47
C LEU A 70 -14.62 2.84 -6.05
N ARG A 71 -15.28 3.62 -6.90
CA ARG A 71 -14.75 4.85 -7.49
C ARG A 71 -15.22 6.03 -6.64
N CYS A 72 -14.37 7.05 -6.48
CA CYS A 72 -14.81 8.31 -5.87
C CYS A 72 -15.73 9.08 -6.83
N GLU A 73 -16.68 9.84 -6.26
CA GLU A 73 -17.69 10.57 -7.04
C GLU A 73 -17.11 11.81 -7.76
N LEU A 74 -15.95 12.30 -7.31
CA LEU A 74 -15.26 13.46 -7.88
C LEU A 74 -14.54 13.17 -9.21
N GLU A 75 -14.24 11.91 -9.53
CA GLU A 75 -13.51 11.55 -10.76
C GLU A 75 -14.49 11.29 -11.92
N TYR A 76 -14.88 12.36 -12.61
CA TYR A 76 -15.85 12.35 -13.72
C TYR A 76 -15.40 11.51 -14.93
N ARG A 77 -14.09 11.31 -15.13
CA ARG A 77 -13.57 10.62 -16.31
C ARG A 77 -13.68 9.10 -16.16
N MET A 78 -14.59 8.52 -16.93
CA MET A 78 -14.64 7.07 -17.14
C MET A 78 -13.45 6.62 -18.00
N GLY A 79 -12.59 5.76 -17.43
CA GLY A 79 -11.47 5.13 -18.15
C GLY A 79 -10.07 5.48 -17.65
N GLU A 80 -9.89 6.57 -16.90
CA GLU A 80 -8.62 6.93 -16.27
C GLU A 80 -8.59 6.41 -14.82
N THR A 81 -7.45 5.87 -14.37
CA THR A 81 -7.22 5.55 -12.95
C THR A 81 -7.12 6.85 -12.18
N CYS A 82 -7.97 7.04 -11.17
CA CYS A 82 -7.90 8.19 -10.25
C CYS A 82 -6.45 8.35 -9.74
N GLY A 83 -5.90 9.56 -9.86
CA GLY A 83 -4.49 9.85 -9.50
C GLY A 83 -4.18 9.76 -8.00
N MET A 84 -5.19 9.42 -7.18
CA MET A 84 -5.04 9.27 -5.74
C MET A 84 -4.49 7.89 -5.36
N ALA A 85 -3.78 7.83 -4.23
CA ALA A 85 -3.18 6.60 -3.74
C ALA A 85 -4.26 5.52 -3.51
N PRO A 86 -4.13 4.32 -4.11
CA PRO A 86 -5.10 3.23 -3.95
C PRO A 86 -5.31 2.87 -2.48
N ARG A 87 -6.57 2.80 -2.04
CA ARG A 87 -6.94 2.32 -0.71
C ARG A 87 -7.52 0.91 -0.79
N PRO A 88 -7.23 0.03 0.20
CA PRO A 88 -7.89 -1.27 0.24
C PRO A 88 -9.34 -1.08 0.68
N LEU A 89 -10.27 -1.78 0.04
CA LEU A 89 -11.63 -1.91 0.54
C LEU A 89 -11.68 -2.98 1.62
N ASP A 90 -12.23 -2.65 2.79
CA ASP A 90 -12.45 -3.63 3.84
C ASP A 90 -13.35 -4.76 3.31
N GLY A 91 -12.94 -6.01 3.53
CA GLY A 91 -13.60 -7.20 2.98
C GLY A 91 -13.05 -7.69 1.63
N TYR A 92 -12.22 -6.91 0.93
CA TYR A 92 -11.57 -7.30 -0.34
C TYR A 92 -10.05 -7.39 -0.22
N ILE A 93 -9.60 -7.93 0.92
CA ILE A 93 -8.19 -8.21 1.20
C ILE A 93 -7.99 -9.72 1.15
N TYR A 94 -7.26 -10.19 0.14
CA TYR A 94 -7.00 -11.60 -0.11
C TYR A 94 -5.58 -11.96 0.29
N ARG A 95 -5.41 -13.01 1.08
CA ARG A 95 -4.08 -13.52 1.46
C ARG A 95 -3.65 -14.63 0.52
N LEU A 96 -2.53 -14.41 -0.17
CA LEU A 96 -1.90 -15.36 -1.06
C LEU A 96 -0.73 -16.03 -0.34
N GLN A 97 -0.68 -17.37 -0.40
CA GLN A 97 0.43 -18.15 0.16
C GLN A 97 1.71 -18.04 -0.69
N GLU A 98 1.59 -17.58 -1.93
CA GLU A 98 2.75 -17.44 -2.81
C GLU A 98 3.65 -16.24 -2.46
N GLN A 99 4.92 -16.36 -2.84
CA GLN A 99 5.87 -15.25 -2.77
C GLN A 99 5.62 -14.24 -3.89
N CYS A 100 5.87 -12.96 -3.62
CA CYS A 100 5.75 -11.93 -4.66
C CYS A 100 6.78 -12.15 -5.79
N ARG A 101 6.53 -11.56 -6.96
CA ARG A 101 7.42 -11.63 -8.13
C ARG A 101 8.86 -11.24 -7.79
N TYR A 102 9.04 -10.13 -7.07
CA TYR A 102 10.37 -9.66 -6.68
C TYR A 102 11.08 -10.65 -5.76
N CYS A 103 10.38 -11.26 -4.80
CA CYS A 103 10.93 -12.33 -3.98
C CYS A 103 11.41 -13.50 -4.85
N LYS A 104 10.59 -13.95 -5.81
CA LYS A 104 10.97 -15.02 -6.76
C LYS A 104 12.24 -14.65 -7.56
N GLU A 105 12.39 -13.39 -7.98
CA GLU A 105 13.58 -12.91 -8.71
C GLU A 105 14.83 -12.71 -7.82
N MET A 106 14.65 -12.43 -6.52
CA MET A 106 15.72 -12.28 -5.54
C MET A 106 16.27 -13.61 -5.04
N GLN A 107 15.44 -14.65 -4.93
CA GLN A 107 15.85 -15.98 -4.45
C GLN A 107 17.10 -16.54 -5.15
N PRO A 108 17.17 -16.61 -6.50
CA PRO A 108 18.37 -17.11 -7.16
C PRO A 108 19.60 -16.21 -6.96
N LYS A 109 19.42 -14.89 -6.78
CA LYS A 109 20.52 -13.96 -6.50
C LYS A 109 21.07 -14.18 -5.08
N LYS A 110 20.20 -14.37 -4.09
CA LYS A 110 20.60 -14.71 -2.71
C LYS A 110 21.41 -16.01 -2.66
N ARG A 111 20.97 -17.06 -3.37
CA ARG A 111 21.72 -18.32 -3.46
C ARG A 111 23.10 -18.14 -4.11
N ARG A 112 23.22 -17.26 -5.11
CA ARG A 112 24.52 -16.93 -5.73
C ARG A 112 25.44 -16.19 -4.76
N ILE A 113 24.89 -15.27 -3.97
CA ILE A 113 25.63 -14.57 -2.91
C ILE A 113 26.15 -15.56 -1.87
N GLU A 114 25.28 -16.41 -1.33
CA GLU A 114 25.66 -17.43 -0.34
C GLU A 114 26.77 -18.36 -0.86
N LYS A 115 26.69 -18.76 -2.13
CA LYS A 115 27.74 -19.54 -2.79
C LYS A 115 29.05 -18.76 -2.90
N ALA A 116 29.01 -17.53 -3.39
CA ALA A 116 30.20 -16.70 -3.57
C ALA A 116 30.88 -16.38 -2.22
N GLU A 117 30.09 -16.10 -1.17
CA GLU A 117 30.60 -15.91 0.19
C GLU A 117 31.28 -17.17 0.73
N SER A 118 30.69 -18.35 0.51
CA SER A 118 31.28 -19.64 0.88
C SER A 118 32.58 -19.92 0.12
N ASP A 119 32.60 -19.66 -1.20
CA ASP A 119 33.79 -19.84 -2.04
C ASP A 119 34.93 -18.90 -1.63
N ILE A 120 34.63 -17.62 -1.36
CA ILE A 120 35.61 -16.64 -0.84
C ILE A 120 36.16 -17.11 0.51
N LYS A 121 35.30 -17.54 1.43
CA LYS A 121 35.72 -18.01 2.75
C LYS A 121 36.66 -19.21 2.65
N ARG A 122 36.36 -20.17 1.77
CA ARG A 122 37.24 -21.32 1.51
C ARG A 122 38.58 -20.88 0.94
N TRP A 123 38.59 -20.04 -0.09
CA TRP A 123 39.83 -19.58 -0.72
C TRP A 123 40.73 -18.75 0.20
N GLN A 124 40.13 -17.97 1.10
CA GLN A 124 40.85 -17.23 2.14
C GLN A 124 41.52 -18.16 3.16
N GLN A 125 40.90 -19.30 3.47
CA GLN A 125 41.46 -20.29 4.40
C GLN A 125 42.56 -21.16 3.79
N ASP A 126 42.45 -21.50 2.50
CA ASP A 126 43.44 -22.33 1.81
C ASP A 126 44.76 -21.58 1.58
N ASP A 127 44.77 -20.59 0.68
CA ASP A 127 45.92 -19.74 0.36
C ASP A 127 45.43 -18.49 -0.38
N ALA A 128 45.22 -17.42 0.38
CA ALA A 128 44.71 -16.16 -0.15
C ALA A 128 45.58 -15.55 -1.26
N ARG A 129 46.90 -15.83 -1.29
CA ARG A 129 47.76 -15.31 -2.36
C ARG A 129 47.52 -16.04 -3.68
N LYS A 130 47.37 -17.36 -3.62
CA LYS A 130 47.09 -18.19 -4.80
C LYS A 130 45.75 -17.86 -5.44
N TRP A 131 44.73 -17.59 -4.61
CA TRP A 131 43.36 -17.36 -5.08
C TRP A 131 42.99 -15.89 -5.23
N ARG A 132 43.95 -14.95 -5.11
CA ARG A 132 43.69 -13.50 -5.09
C ARG A 132 42.77 -13.01 -6.21
N ALA A 133 43.05 -13.39 -7.46
CA ALA A 133 42.25 -12.96 -8.61
C ALA A 133 40.81 -13.50 -8.59
N ASN A 134 40.62 -14.73 -8.09
CA ASN A 134 39.28 -15.31 -7.96
C ASN A 134 38.49 -14.67 -6.81
N ILE A 135 39.17 -14.34 -5.71
CA ILE A 135 38.58 -13.61 -4.58
C ILE A 135 38.12 -12.23 -5.03
N GLU A 136 38.97 -11.48 -5.74
CA GLU A 136 38.65 -10.14 -6.25
C GLU A 136 37.43 -10.18 -7.18
N LYS A 137 37.42 -11.10 -8.15
CA LYS A 137 36.28 -11.28 -9.05
C LYS A 137 34.98 -11.65 -8.30
N ALA A 138 35.07 -12.56 -7.33
CA ALA A 138 33.90 -12.95 -6.54
C ALA A 138 33.38 -11.80 -5.66
N GLN A 139 34.26 -10.92 -5.19
CA GLN A 139 33.87 -9.70 -4.46
C GLN A 139 33.15 -8.70 -5.36
N ASP A 140 33.62 -8.51 -6.61
CA ASP A 140 32.93 -7.67 -7.59
C ASP A 140 31.54 -8.21 -7.93
N ASP A 141 31.44 -9.53 -8.14
CA ASP A 141 30.16 -10.22 -8.39
C ASP A 141 29.20 -10.05 -7.21
N LEU A 142 29.70 -10.15 -5.97
CA LEU A 142 28.92 -9.91 -4.76
C LEU A 142 28.38 -8.47 -4.71
N ALA A 143 29.24 -7.47 -4.95
CA ALA A 143 28.85 -6.07 -4.96
C ALA A 143 27.78 -5.78 -6.02
N LEU A 144 27.88 -6.40 -7.20
CA LEU A 144 26.86 -6.29 -8.25
C LEU A 144 25.53 -6.93 -7.83
N LEU A 145 25.56 -8.16 -7.31
CA LEU A 145 24.36 -8.88 -6.88
C LEU A 145 23.65 -8.16 -5.74
N GLN A 146 24.39 -7.59 -4.78
CA GLN A 146 23.84 -6.79 -3.69
C GLN A 146 23.13 -5.54 -4.21
N ARG A 147 23.73 -4.80 -5.15
CA ARG A 147 23.08 -3.64 -5.79
C ARG A 147 21.76 -4.03 -6.47
N GLN A 148 21.76 -5.14 -7.21
CA GLN A 148 20.54 -5.66 -7.85
C GLN A 148 19.46 -6.04 -6.83
N LEU A 149 19.84 -6.63 -5.69
CA LEU A 149 18.87 -6.95 -4.62
C LEU A 149 18.23 -5.69 -4.04
N VAL A 150 19.02 -4.63 -3.80
CA VAL A 150 18.51 -3.34 -3.32
C VAL A 150 17.54 -2.73 -4.32
N GLU A 151 17.90 -2.73 -5.61
CA GLU A 151 17.03 -2.21 -6.66
C GLU A 151 15.70 -2.98 -6.75
N LEU A 152 15.75 -4.32 -6.69
CA LEU A 152 14.55 -5.17 -6.66
C LEU A 152 13.71 -4.93 -5.41
N ASN A 153 14.33 -4.62 -4.28
CA ASN A 153 13.62 -4.33 -3.04
C ASN A 153 12.92 -2.96 -3.08
N ASN A 154 13.56 -1.95 -3.67
CA ASN A 154 12.98 -0.61 -3.81
C ASN A 154 11.77 -0.57 -4.74
N LYS A 155 11.72 -1.48 -5.71
CA LYS A 155 10.57 -1.64 -6.62
C LYS A 155 9.34 -2.29 -5.96
N ARG A 156 9.44 -2.80 -4.74
CA ARG A 156 8.28 -3.39 -4.05
C ARG A 156 7.24 -2.33 -3.74
N THR A 157 5.96 -2.67 -3.98
CA THR A 157 4.81 -1.79 -3.70
C THR A 157 4.79 -1.33 -2.24
N SER A 158 5.10 -2.23 -1.32
CA SER A 158 5.16 -1.95 0.13
C SER A 158 6.27 -0.98 0.55
N VAL A 159 7.34 -0.86 -0.24
CA VAL A 159 8.49 0.00 0.06
C VAL A 159 8.30 1.36 -0.62
N SER A 160 7.92 1.37 -1.90
CA SER A 160 7.73 2.59 -2.69
C SER A 160 6.70 3.58 -2.13
N ARG A 161 5.79 3.14 -1.25
CA ARG A 161 4.76 4.01 -0.63
C ARG A 161 5.13 4.59 0.74
N ARG A 162 6.29 4.23 1.30
CA ARG A 162 6.75 4.79 2.60
C ARG A 162 7.53 6.10 2.44
N LEU A 163 7.88 6.47 1.21
CA LEU A 163 8.47 7.75 0.82
C LEU A 163 7.36 8.66 0.32
#